data_AF-A0A3Q9S6P4-F1
#
_entry.id   AF-A0A3Q9S6P4-F1
#
_cell.length_a   1.000
_cell.length_b   1.000
_cell.length_c   1.000
_cell.angle_alpha   90.00
_cell.angle_beta   90.00
_cell.angle_gamma   90.00
#
_symmetry.space_group_name_H-M   'P 1'
#
loop_
_entity.id
_entity.type
_entity.pdbx_description
1 polymer ?
#
loop_
_entity_poly.entity_id
_entity_poly.type
_entity_poly.pdbx_seq_one_letter_code
_entity_poly.pdbx_strand_id
1 'polypeptide(L)'
;MHIKRITVIMWNTYANVMKKARLNVKDLLDIRVYSARLLNEGKEDLIQALKNMEESDLIMLYRSSEQVWDEIEQKIRNINVPVICNASDSILWSLSNVNMKVVAKCQTYIVYGGTENFTRMIYYVCSKVLGLNLKYKEPLKLPWEGIYHPDAKRFFPNLDDYFKWYYKVKGVPTIGMIISRVNWVNNNINTENRIIRFLEEKGYNVIPVFCYSLKDNKLGTRDAGDIVKDYFFDKEGQLIIDGLIKMTSFFLMSRSKSSDYIGEEVDLEKVNLLKKLNVPVFQPVFDTWIENVKQNWSKSPGEKIIE
;
A
#
# COMPACT_ATOMS: atom_id res chain seq x y z
N MET A 1 -1.43 -24.56 27.26
CA MET A 1 -2.17 -24.31 26.01
C MET A 1 -1.23 -24.55 24.85
N HIS A 2 -1.65 -25.32 23.84
CA HIS A 2 -0.86 -25.45 22.61
C HIS A 2 -0.90 -24.11 21.87
N ILE A 3 0.27 -23.52 21.61
CA ILE A 3 0.37 -22.28 20.83
C ILE A 3 -0.17 -22.57 19.42
N LYS A 4 -1.06 -21.73 18.92
CA LYS A 4 -1.63 -21.89 17.58
C LYS A 4 -0.64 -21.42 16.52
N ARG A 5 -0.46 -22.24 15.48
CA ARG A 5 0.42 -21.99 14.35
C ARG A 5 -0.37 -21.44 13.18
N ILE A 6 0.08 -20.32 12.60
CA ILE A 6 -0.58 -19.67 11.48
C ILE A 6 0.46 -19.45 10.38
N THR A 7 0.19 -19.96 9.19
CA THR A 7 0.99 -19.64 8.00
C THR A 7 0.30 -18.57 7.18
N VAL A 8 1.04 -17.53 6.83
CA VAL A 8 0.55 -16.41 6.03
C VAL A 8 1.40 -16.27 4.78
N ILE A 9 0.78 -16.27 3.60
CA ILE A 9 1.46 -15.97 2.33
C ILE A 9 0.72 -14.82 1.64
N MET A 10 1.38 -13.70 1.40
CA MET A 10 0.72 -12.51 0.86
C MET A 10 1.58 -11.82 -0.19
N TRP A 11 0.95 -10.94 -0.97
CA TRP A 11 1.67 -9.93 -1.75
C TRP A 11 2.71 -9.20 -0.88
N ASN A 12 3.88 -8.92 -1.44
CA ASN A 12 5.07 -8.46 -0.72
C ASN A 12 4.80 -7.27 0.24
N THR A 13 4.04 -6.27 -0.22
CA THR A 13 3.69 -5.10 0.60
C THR A 13 2.92 -5.49 1.86
N TYR A 14 1.97 -6.41 1.76
CA TYR A 14 1.19 -6.88 2.90
C TYR A 14 1.97 -7.85 3.79
N ALA A 15 2.82 -8.70 3.20
CA ALA A 15 3.72 -9.57 3.95
C ALA A 15 4.63 -8.75 4.89
N ASN A 16 5.17 -7.62 4.41
CA ASN A 16 5.99 -6.73 5.24
C ASN A 16 5.22 -6.11 6.43
N VAL A 17 3.95 -5.76 6.22
CA VAL A 17 3.10 -5.23 7.30
C VAL A 17 2.73 -6.33 8.28
N MET A 18 2.41 -7.53 7.78
CA MET A 18 2.11 -8.69 8.61
C MET A 18 3.32 -9.11 9.46
N LYS A 19 4.54 -9.06 8.91
CA LYS A 19 5.80 -9.30 9.65
C LYS A 19 5.96 -8.33 10.83
N LYS A 20 5.50 -7.07 10.71
CA LYS A 20 5.44 -6.10 11.83
C LYS A 20 4.30 -6.43 12.80
N ALA A 21 3.10 -6.70 12.27
CA ALA A 21 1.89 -6.94 13.08
C ALA A 21 2.00 -8.19 13.96
N ARG A 22 2.64 -9.27 13.47
CA ARG A 22 2.84 -10.49 14.26
C ARG A 22 3.64 -10.27 15.54
N LEU A 23 4.50 -9.24 15.59
CA LEU A 23 5.29 -8.94 16.78
C LEU A 23 4.41 -8.52 17.96
N ASN A 24 3.22 -7.95 17.70
CA ASN A 24 2.25 -7.55 18.71
C ASN A 24 1.50 -8.73 19.34
N VAL A 25 1.69 -9.95 18.83
CA VAL A 25 1.00 -11.18 19.25
C VAL A 25 1.95 -12.37 19.41
N LYS A 26 3.26 -12.14 19.38
CA LYS A 26 4.31 -13.18 19.38
C LYS A 26 4.27 -14.11 20.60
N ASP A 27 3.78 -13.61 21.73
CA ASP A 27 3.70 -14.37 22.99
C ASP A 27 2.43 -15.24 23.04
N LEU A 28 1.52 -15.09 22.07
CA LEU A 28 0.24 -15.80 21.99
C LEU A 28 0.17 -16.79 20.83
N LEU A 29 0.88 -16.51 19.73
CA LEU A 29 0.72 -17.19 18.44
C LEU A 29 2.08 -17.40 17.76
N ASP A 30 2.24 -18.52 17.07
CA ASP A 30 3.34 -18.74 16.12
C ASP A 30 2.87 -18.37 14.71
N ILE A 31 3.23 -17.19 14.23
CA ILE A 31 2.83 -16.70 12.90
C ILE A 31 4.03 -16.67 11.97
N ARG A 32 4.01 -17.53 10.95
CA ARG A 32 5.02 -17.65 9.89
C ARG A 32 4.53 -16.88 8.67
N VAL A 33 5.31 -15.89 8.22
CA VAL A 33 4.87 -14.95 7.18
C VAL A 33 5.82 -14.98 6.01
N TYR A 34 5.28 -15.24 4.83
CA TYR A 34 5.98 -15.32 3.57
C TYR A 34 5.47 -14.26 2.58
N SER A 35 6.38 -13.80 1.73
CA SER A 35 6.10 -12.95 0.58
C SER A 35 6.00 -13.82 -0.66
N ALA A 36 4.85 -13.79 -1.35
CA ALA A 36 4.65 -14.52 -2.60
C ALA A 36 5.76 -14.22 -3.62
N ARG A 37 6.21 -12.97 -3.68
CA ARG A 37 7.33 -12.56 -4.51
C ARG A 37 8.66 -13.18 -4.09
N LEU A 38 9.00 -13.17 -2.79
CA LEU A 38 10.28 -13.72 -2.34
C LEU A 38 10.33 -15.24 -2.49
N LEU A 39 9.19 -15.92 -2.33
CA LEU A 39 9.06 -17.33 -2.68
C LEU A 39 9.29 -17.56 -4.18
N ASN A 40 8.65 -16.75 -5.04
CA ASN A 40 8.80 -16.85 -6.49
C ASN A 40 10.24 -16.55 -6.97
N GLU A 41 10.96 -15.67 -6.29
CA GLU A 41 12.37 -15.34 -6.56
C GLU A 41 13.35 -16.35 -5.93
N GLY A 42 12.87 -17.36 -5.19
CA GLY A 42 13.71 -18.32 -4.48
C GLY A 42 14.48 -17.75 -3.28
N LYS A 43 14.10 -16.56 -2.79
CA LYS A 43 14.70 -15.90 -1.63
C LYS A 43 14.07 -16.35 -0.30
N GLU A 44 12.84 -16.82 -0.36
CA GLU A 44 12.20 -17.57 0.72
C GLU A 44 11.98 -19.01 0.24
N ASP A 45 12.14 -19.99 1.14
CA ASP A 45 12.03 -21.40 0.80
C ASP A 45 10.56 -21.83 0.66
N LEU A 46 10.17 -22.14 -0.58
CA LEU A 46 8.84 -22.61 -0.92
C LEU A 46 8.51 -23.97 -0.31
N ILE A 47 9.44 -24.92 -0.32
CA ILE A 47 9.22 -26.26 0.24
C ILE A 47 8.92 -26.12 1.74
N GLN A 48 9.68 -25.28 2.44
CA GLN A 48 9.44 -24.99 3.84
C GLN A 48 8.12 -24.26 4.09
N ALA A 49 7.71 -23.34 3.22
CA ALA A 49 6.42 -22.66 3.31
C ALA A 49 5.24 -23.65 3.15
N LEU A 50 5.31 -24.54 2.15
CA LEU A 50 4.30 -25.57 1.91
C LEU A 50 4.21 -26.58 3.07
N LYS A 51 5.35 -26.96 3.67
CA LYS A 51 5.37 -27.79 4.89
C LYS A 51 4.73 -27.06 6.07
N ASN A 52 5.03 -25.78 6.24
CA ASN A 52 4.45 -24.98 7.32
C ASN A 52 2.93 -24.84 7.18
N MET A 53 2.40 -24.80 5.96
CA MET A 53 0.95 -24.82 5.72
C MET A 53 0.30 -26.10 6.28
N GLU A 54 0.91 -27.27 6.10
CA GLU A 54 0.38 -28.54 6.63
C GLU A 54 0.41 -28.61 8.16
N GLU A 55 1.43 -28.01 8.77
CA GLU A 55 1.58 -27.98 10.23
C GLU A 55 0.71 -26.90 10.91
N SER A 56 0.07 -26.03 10.14
CA SER A 56 -0.65 -24.87 10.68
C SER A 56 -2.04 -25.23 11.20
N ASP A 57 -2.53 -24.46 12.17
CA ASP A 57 -3.92 -24.45 12.60
C ASP A 57 -4.80 -23.54 11.72
N LEU A 58 -4.19 -22.57 11.01
CA LEU A 58 -4.85 -21.64 10.09
C LEU A 58 -3.88 -21.22 8.99
N ILE A 59 -4.40 -21.09 7.77
CA ILE A 59 -3.69 -20.52 6.62
C ILE A 59 -4.38 -19.22 6.20
N MET A 60 -3.59 -18.16 6.02
CA MET A 60 -4.06 -16.86 5.53
C MET A 60 -3.33 -16.48 4.26
N LEU A 61 -4.07 -16.14 3.22
CA LEU A 61 -3.51 -15.88 1.90
C LEU A 61 -3.97 -14.52 1.38
N TYR A 62 -3.08 -13.82 0.69
CA TYR A 62 -3.47 -12.77 -0.23
C TYR A 62 -2.99 -13.14 -1.63
N ARG A 63 -3.87 -13.70 -2.46
CA ARG A 63 -3.56 -14.14 -3.81
C ARG A 63 -3.22 -12.95 -4.70
N SER A 64 -1.94 -12.84 -5.04
CA SER A 64 -1.36 -11.93 -6.04
C SER A 64 -1.05 -12.70 -7.32
N SER A 65 -0.27 -12.18 -8.27
CA SER A 65 -0.14 -12.74 -9.63
C SER A 65 1.12 -13.58 -9.90
N GLU A 66 1.95 -13.83 -8.89
CA GLU A 66 3.20 -14.59 -9.02
C GLU A 66 2.96 -16.07 -9.43
N GLN A 67 3.93 -16.71 -10.07
CA GLN A 67 3.81 -18.09 -10.57
C GLN A 67 3.78 -19.12 -9.44
N VAL A 68 4.44 -18.82 -8.32
CA VAL A 68 4.47 -19.69 -7.12
C VAL A 68 3.09 -20.10 -6.60
N TRP A 69 2.05 -19.34 -6.95
CA TRP A 69 0.69 -19.64 -6.52
C TRP A 69 0.12 -20.93 -7.11
N ASP A 70 0.61 -21.42 -8.25
CA ASP A 70 0.15 -22.69 -8.81
C ASP A 70 0.42 -23.85 -7.84
N GLU A 71 1.62 -23.88 -7.26
CA GLU A 71 2.02 -24.87 -6.25
C GLU A 71 1.28 -24.67 -4.92
N ILE A 72 1.11 -23.42 -4.49
CA ILE A 72 0.38 -23.09 -3.25
C ILE A 72 -1.10 -23.52 -3.36
N GLU A 73 -1.76 -23.24 -4.48
CA GLU A 73 -3.14 -23.64 -4.73
C GLU A 73 -3.30 -25.16 -4.83
N GLN A 74 -2.36 -25.85 -5.49
CA GLN A 74 -2.34 -27.31 -5.51
C GLN A 74 -2.22 -27.90 -4.10
N LYS A 75 -1.38 -27.30 -3.25
CA LYS A 75 -1.21 -27.73 -1.85
C LYS A 75 -2.50 -27.54 -1.05
N ILE A 76 -3.19 -26.41 -1.20
CA ILE A 76 -4.44 -26.11 -0.48
C ILE A 76 -5.52 -27.16 -0.74
N ARG A 77 -5.62 -27.67 -1.98
CA ARG A 77 -6.61 -28.71 -2.33
C ARG A 77 -6.48 -29.99 -1.50
N ASN A 78 -5.30 -30.24 -0.92
CA ASN A 78 -4.98 -31.44 -0.16
C ASN A 78 -4.88 -31.21 1.35
N ILE A 79 -5.17 -29.99 1.84
CA ILE A 79 -5.06 -29.61 3.25
C ILE A 79 -6.45 -29.41 3.86
N ASN A 80 -6.68 -29.99 5.04
CA ASN A 80 -7.95 -29.88 5.80
C ASN A 80 -7.98 -28.73 6.82
N VAL A 81 -6.94 -27.89 6.83
CA VAL A 81 -6.79 -26.73 7.72
C VAL A 81 -7.70 -25.59 7.24
N PRO A 82 -8.27 -24.76 8.14
CA PRO A 82 -8.95 -23.53 7.74
C PRO A 82 -8.07 -22.62 6.87
N VAL A 83 -8.62 -22.15 5.75
CA VAL A 83 -7.98 -21.27 4.77
C VAL A 83 -8.83 -20.02 4.59
N ILE A 84 -8.20 -18.86 4.77
CA ILE A 84 -8.73 -17.55 4.41
C ILE A 84 -7.94 -17.06 3.21
N CYS A 85 -8.57 -16.95 2.04
CA CYS A 85 -7.96 -16.38 0.85
C CYS A 85 -8.59 -15.03 0.52
N ASN A 86 -7.81 -13.97 0.66
CA ASN A 86 -8.12 -12.63 0.18
C ASN A 86 -7.41 -12.37 -1.14
N ALA A 87 -7.90 -11.41 -1.92
CA ALA A 87 -7.32 -11.02 -3.20
C ALA A 87 -7.96 -9.71 -3.67
N SER A 88 -7.34 -9.08 -4.66
CA SER A 88 -7.94 -7.92 -5.34
C SER A 88 -9.21 -8.31 -6.10
N ASP A 89 -9.21 -9.49 -6.74
CA ASP A 89 -10.40 -10.07 -7.38
C ASP A 89 -11.14 -10.98 -6.39
N SER A 90 -12.41 -10.68 -6.13
CA SER A 90 -13.25 -11.47 -5.22
C SER A 90 -13.52 -12.90 -5.70
N ILE A 91 -13.36 -13.21 -6.99
CA ILE A 91 -13.52 -14.58 -7.49
C ILE A 91 -12.52 -15.53 -6.82
N LEU A 92 -11.29 -15.04 -6.57
CA LEU A 92 -10.22 -15.81 -5.95
C LEU A 92 -10.46 -16.09 -4.46
N TRP A 93 -11.46 -15.44 -3.84
CA TRP A 93 -11.83 -15.72 -2.45
C TRP A 93 -12.46 -17.10 -2.28
N SER A 94 -12.91 -17.72 -3.38
CA SER A 94 -13.42 -19.09 -3.43
C SER A 94 -12.40 -20.16 -2.98
N LEU A 95 -11.11 -19.83 -2.94
CA LEU A 95 -10.07 -20.66 -2.33
C LEU A 95 -10.19 -20.78 -0.80
N SER A 96 -11.03 -19.96 -0.17
CA SER A 96 -11.29 -20.04 1.27
C SER A 96 -12.24 -21.20 1.59
N ASN A 97 -12.01 -21.88 2.72
CA ASN A 97 -12.92 -22.91 3.24
C ASN A 97 -13.60 -22.50 4.56
N VAL A 98 -13.57 -21.20 4.89
CA VAL A 98 -14.27 -20.61 6.05
C VAL A 98 -15.48 -19.78 5.61
N ASN A 99 -16.28 -19.30 6.57
CA ASN A 99 -17.43 -18.44 6.30
C ASN A 99 -17.01 -17.17 5.53
N MET A 100 -17.67 -16.88 4.40
CA MET A 100 -17.33 -15.73 3.54
C MET A 100 -17.45 -14.36 4.23
N LYS A 101 -18.26 -14.25 5.30
CA LYS A 101 -18.30 -13.04 6.14
C LYS A 101 -16.95 -12.78 6.84
N VAL A 102 -16.22 -13.83 7.22
CA VAL A 102 -14.86 -13.72 7.76
C VAL A 102 -13.91 -13.19 6.70
N VAL A 103 -13.94 -13.77 5.49
CA VAL A 103 -13.09 -13.38 4.37
C VAL A 103 -13.30 -11.92 3.98
N ALA A 104 -14.56 -11.49 3.85
CA ALA A 104 -14.91 -10.09 3.55
C ALA A 104 -14.45 -9.11 4.65
N LYS A 105 -14.51 -9.53 5.92
CA LYS A 105 -14.01 -8.72 7.04
C LYS A 105 -12.49 -8.59 7.01
N CYS A 106 -11.77 -9.69 6.74
CA CYS A 106 -10.32 -9.69 6.53
C CYS A 106 -9.92 -8.74 5.39
N GLN A 107 -10.65 -8.78 4.27
CA GLN A 107 -10.42 -7.84 3.16
C GLN A 107 -10.52 -6.39 3.63
N THR A 108 -11.49 -6.06 4.48
CA THR A 108 -11.68 -4.70 4.99
C THR A 108 -10.49 -4.24 5.84
N TYR A 109 -9.92 -5.11 6.69
CA TYR A 109 -8.69 -4.79 7.42
C TYR A 109 -7.51 -4.55 6.48
N ILE A 110 -7.34 -5.41 5.46
CA ILE A 110 -6.24 -5.31 4.49
C ILE A 110 -6.34 -4.02 3.69
N VAL A 111 -7.54 -3.68 3.21
CA VAL A 111 -7.82 -2.46 2.43
C VAL A 111 -7.58 -1.20 3.25
N TYR A 112 -8.05 -1.14 4.51
CA TYR A 112 -7.72 -0.01 5.37
C TYR A 112 -6.23 0.03 5.73
N GLY A 113 -5.56 -1.12 5.77
CA GLY A 113 -4.11 -1.24 5.85
C GLY A 113 -3.51 -0.78 7.17
N GLY A 114 -2.19 -0.86 7.27
CA GLY A 114 -1.43 -0.51 8.45
C GLY A 114 -1.36 -1.59 9.52
N THR A 115 -0.30 -1.52 10.33
CA THR A 115 0.07 -2.56 11.30
C THR A 115 -1.03 -2.80 12.34
N GLU A 116 -1.76 -1.77 12.76
CA GLU A 116 -2.88 -1.89 13.69
C GLU A 116 -4.03 -2.71 13.09
N ASN A 117 -4.41 -2.47 11.83
CA ASN A 117 -5.47 -3.25 11.19
C ASN A 117 -5.07 -4.71 11.00
N PHE A 118 -3.81 -4.98 10.62
CA PHE A 118 -3.31 -6.35 10.52
C PHE A 118 -3.30 -7.04 11.89
N THR A 119 -2.95 -6.32 12.96
CA THR A 119 -3.01 -6.84 14.34
C THR A 119 -4.45 -7.16 14.74
N ARG A 120 -5.40 -6.26 14.48
CA ARG A 120 -6.84 -6.49 14.72
C ARG A 120 -7.38 -7.66 13.91
N MET A 121 -6.94 -7.81 12.67
CA MET A 121 -7.29 -8.93 11.80
C MET A 121 -6.81 -10.26 12.40
N ILE A 122 -5.58 -10.33 12.92
CA ILE A 122 -5.07 -11.54 13.59
C ILE A 122 -5.98 -11.92 14.78
N TYR A 123 -6.28 -10.97 15.66
CA TYR A 123 -7.20 -11.21 16.78
C TYR A 123 -8.58 -11.67 16.32
N TYR A 124 -9.11 -11.07 15.26
CA TYR A 124 -10.40 -11.41 14.67
C TYR A 124 -10.44 -12.85 14.14
N VAL A 125 -9.46 -13.25 13.32
CA VAL A 125 -9.44 -14.61 12.75
C VAL A 125 -9.18 -15.67 13.81
N CYS A 126 -8.33 -15.39 14.79
CA CYS A 126 -8.08 -16.31 15.90
C CYS A 126 -9.34 -16.52 16.75
N SER A 127 -10.14 -15.47 16.95
CA SER A 127 -11.42 -15.58 17.66
C SER A 127 -12.48 -16.32 16.85
N LYS A 128 -12.63 -15.98 15.56
CA LYS A 128 -13.74 -16.48 14.73
C LYS A 128 -13.49 -17.81 14.05
N VAL A 129 -12.25 -18.15 13.77
CA VAL A 129 -11.88 -19.37 13.03
C VAL A 129 -11.24 -20.39 13.96
N LEU A 130 -10.32 -19.97 14.84
CA LEU A 130 -9.64 -20.87 15.76
C LEU A 130 -10.35 -21.04 17.11
N GLY A 131 -11.45 -20.32 17.34
CA GLY A 131 -12.23 -20.40 18.59
C GLY A 131 -11.50 -19.92 19.83
N LEU A 132 -10.42 -19.13 19.67
CA LEU A 132 -9.68 -18.59 20.82
C LEU A 132 -10.49 -17.50 21.52
N ASN A 133 -10.41 -17.45 22.85
CA ASN A 133 -11.04 -16.39 23.65
C ASN A 133 -10.21 -15.09 23.60
N LEU A 134 -10.09 -14.51 22.40
CA LEU A 134 -9.38 -13.27 22.15
C LEU A 134 -10.38 -12.18 21.76
N LYS A 135 -10.29 -11.02 22.42
CA LYS A 135 -11.07 -9.83 22.04
C LYS A 135 -10.43 -9.20 20.81
N TYR A 136 -11.25 -8.88 19.81
CA TYR A 136 -10.84 -8.14 18.62
C TYR A 136 -11.58 -6.82 18.53
N LYS A 137 -11.01 -5.87 17.79
CA LYS A 137 -11.61 -4.56 17.50
C LYS A 137 -11.94 -4.46 16.02
N GLU A 138 -12.99 -3.71 15.69
CA GLU A 138 -13.39 -3.43 14.31
C GLU A 138 -12.27 -2.77 13.48
N PRO A 139 -12.28 -2.89 12.13
CA PRO A 139 -11.31 -2.24 11.26
C PRO A 139 -11.20 -0.74 11.53
N LEU A 140 -9.97 -0.28 11.77
CA LEU A 140 -9.64 1.12 11.94
C LEU A 140 -9.68 1.80 10.57
N LYS A 141 -10.64 2.71 10.39
CA LYS A 141 -10.71 3.56 9.21
C LYS A 141 -9.60 4.60 9.27
N LEU A 142 -8.66 4.52 8.34
CA LEU A 142 -7.60 5.52 8.13
C LEU A 142 -7.96 6.38 6.91
N PRO A 143 -7.56 7.66 6.88
CA PRO A 143 -7.90 8.56 5.78
C PRO A 143 -7.44 8.00 4.43
N TRP A 144 -8.20 8.33 3.39
CA TRP A 144 -7.87 7.97 2.01
C TRP A 144 -6.89 8.94 1.38
N GLU A 145 -6.83 10.16 1.90
CA GLU A 145 -6.01 11.25 1.43
C GLU A 145 -5.68 12.21 2.56
N GLY A 146 -4.64 13.01 2.36
CA GLY A 146 -4.18 14.02 3.30
C GLY A 146 -2.73 14.40 3.03
N ILE A 147 -2.23 15.35 3.81
CA ILE A 147 -0.83 15.76 3.79
C ILE A 147 -0.09 15.00 4.89
N TYR A 148 1.09 14.51 4.54
CA TYR A 148 2.01 13.79 5.42
C TYR A 148 3.34 14.54 5.51
N HIS A 149 3.99 14.46 6.66
CA HIS A 149 5.38 14.88 6.83
C HIS A 149 6.11 13.91 7.76
N PRO A 150 7.37 13.52 7.48
CA PRO A 150 8.12 12.60 8.35
C PRO A 150 8.30 13.10 9.79
N ASP A 151 8.33 14.41 10.00
CA ASP A 151 8.49 15.02 11.33
C ASP A 151 7.16 15.31 12.04
N ALA A 152 6.02 15.07 11.38
CA ALA A 152 4.70 15.21 11.98
C ALA A 152 4.24 13.88 12.61
N LYS A 153 3.75 13.92 13.85
CA LYS A 153 3.12 12.76 14.52
C LYS A 153 1.69 12.47 14.02
N ARG A 154 1.17 13.30 13.11
CA ARG A 154 -0.19 13.24 12.58
C ARG A 154 -0.19 13.54 11.08
N PHE A 155 -1.26 13.16 10.39
CA PHE A 155 -1.55 13.68 9.06
C PHE A 155 -2.34 14.99 9.17
N PHE A 156 -2.42 15.72 8.06
CA PHE A 156 -3.21 16.95 7.95
C PHE A 156 -4.30 16.76 6.90
N PRO A 157 -5.58 17.06 7.22
CA PRO A 157 -6.68 16.86 6.28
C PRO A 157 -6.81 17.98 5.25
N ASN A 158 -6.09 19.10 5.42
CA ASN A 158 -6.15 20.26 4.54
C ASN A 158 -4.85 21.08 4.64
N LEU A 159 -4.66 22.00 3.68
CA LEU A 159 -3.51 22.89 3.59
C LEU A 159 -3.39 23.87 4.75
N ASP A 160 -4.51 24.43 5.23
CA ASP A 160 -4.51 25.42 6.31
C ASP A 160 -3.90 24.82 7.60
N ASP A 161 -4.28 23.59 7.94
CA ASP A 161 -3.75 22.88 9.11
C ASP A 161 -2.30 22.44 8.91
N TYR A 162 -1.91 22.11 7.68
CA TYR A 162 -0.53 21.80 7.34
C TYR A 162 0.36 23.04 7.49
N PHE A 163 -0.01 24.19 6.90
CA PHE A 163 0.78 25.42 6.97
C PHE A 163 0.82 26.07 8.36
N LYS A 164 -0.15 25.80 9.24
CA LYS A 164 -0.04 26.18 10.66
C LYS A 164 1.10 25.42 11.37
N TRP A 165 1.41 24.21 10.91
CA TRP A 165 2.45 23.37 11.51
C TRP A 165 3.78 23.47 10.75
N TYR A 166 3.74 23.51 9.43
CA TYR A 166 4.89 23.54 8.53
C TYR A 166 5.41 24.97 8.37
N TYR A 167 6.67 25.20 8.71
CA TYR A 167 7.30 26.51 8.53
C TYR A 167 7.59 26.77 7.05
N LYS A 168 6.59 27.31 6.34
CA LYS A 168 6.72 27.68 4.93
C LYS A 168 7.65 28.88 4.80
N VAL A 169 8.79 28.69 4.16
CA VAL A 169 9.74 29.77 3.85
C VAL A 169 9.15 30.62 2.73
N LYS A 170 9.10 31.94 2.92
CA LYS A 170 8.59 32.86 1.89
C LYS A 170 9.63 33.07 0.79
N GLY A 171 9.17 33.19 -0.45
CA GLY A 171 10.02 33.50 -1.61
C GLY A 171 10.86 32.33 -2.13
N VAL A 172 10.67 31.11 -1.62
CA VAL A 172 11.31 29.89 -2.16
C VAL A 172 10.28 29.01 -2.86
N PRO A 173 10.70 28.24 -3.89
CA PRO A 173 9.77 27.37 -4.61
C PRO A 173 9.17 26.27 -3.70
N THR A 174 7.94 25.87 -4.02
CA THR A 174 7.18 24.84 -3.32
C THR A 174 6.99 23.62 -4.21
N ILE A 175 7.45 22.45 -3.77
CA ILE A 175 7.33 21.20 -4.50
C ILE A 175 6.16 20.38 -3.94
N GLY A 176 5.16 20.14 -4.78
CA GLY A 176 4.10 19.18 -4.49
C GLY A 176 4.61 17.76 -4.69
N MET A 177 4.23 16.83 -3.81
CA MET A 177 4.47 15.41 -4.02
C MET A 177 3.18 14.61 -3.91
N ILE A 178 2.96 13.67 -4.83
CA ILE A 178 1.86 12.69 -4.73
C ILE A 178 2.46 11.35 -4.34
N ILE A 179 2.09 10.86 -3.15
CA ILE A 179 2.62 9.62 -2.58
C ILE A 179 1.52 8.57 -2.42
N SER A 180 1.90 7.30 -2.45
CA SER A 180 0.96 6.19 -2.32
C SER A 180 0.39 6.11 -0.90
N ARG A 181 -0.93 6.20 -0.74
CA ARG A 181 -1.60 5.96 0.54
C ARG A 181 -1.33 4.55 1.06
N VAL A 182 -1.21 3.56 0.18
CA VAL A 182 -0.87 2.18 0.57
C VAL A 182 0.50 2.14 1.23
N ASN A 183 1.51 2.83 0.67
CA ASN A 183 2.83 2.92 1.26
C ASN A 183 2.81 3.65 2.61
N TRP A 184 2.09 4.78 2.67
CA TRP A 184 1.95 5.59 3.88
C TRP A 184 1.34 4.78 5.04
N VAL A 185 0.16 4.17 4.87
CA VAL A 185 -0.47 3.42 5.97
C VAL A 185 0.35 2.21 6.41
N ASN A 186 1.06 1.59 5.48
CA ASN A 186 1.86 0.39 5.73
C ASN A 186 3.25 0.71 6.28
N ASN A 187 3.55 2.00 6.50
CA ASN A 187 4.85 2.49 6.93
C ASN A 187 5.98 1.93 6.05
N ASN A 188 5.75 1.98 4.73
CA ASN A 188 6.70 1.65 3.66
C ASN A 188 6.99 2.92 2.84
N ILE A 189 7.36 4.00 3.53
CA ILE A 189 7.40 5.37 3.01
C ILE A 189 8.82 6.00 3.07
N ASN A 190 9.84 5.17 3.23
CA ASN A 190 11.23 5.61 3.48
C ASN A 190 11.82 6.36 2.27
N THR A 191 11.45 5.96 1.04
CA THR A 191 11.91 6.63 -0.17
C THR A 191 11.34 8.05 -0.26
N GLU A 192 10.04 8.19 -0.02
CA GLU A 192 9.35 9.47 0.01
C GLU A 192 9.93 10.36 1.12
N ASN A 193 10.19 9.81 2.32
CA ASN A 193 10.85 10.54 3.41
C ASN A 193 12.21 11.12 3.03
N ARG A 194 13.02 10.34 2.29
CA ARG A 194 14.34 10.80 1.83
C ARG A 194 14.22 11.93 0.81
N ILE A 195 13.24 11.86 -0.09
CA ILE A 195 13.00 12.92 -1.07
C ILE A 195 12.52 14.20 -0.38
N ILE A 196 11.58 14.08 0.58
CA ILE A 196 11.09 15.23 1.36
C ILE A 196 12.26 15.94 2.03
N ARG A 197 13.08 15.21 2.81
CA ARG A 197 14.23 15.79 3.51
C ARG A 197 15.25 16.40 2.56
N PHE A 198 15.56 15.71 1.46
CA PHE A 198 16.50 16.22 0.46
C PHE A 198 16.04 17.56 -0.14
N LEU A 199 14.74 17.70 -0.44
CA LEU A 199 14.19 18.95 -0.96
C LEU A 199 14.23 20.08 0.08
N GLU A 200 13.87 19.78 1.33
CA GLU A 200 13.93 20.75 2.43
C GLU A 200 15.37 21.23 2.69
N GLU A 201 16.35 20.31 2.69
CA GLU A 201 17.78 20.61 2.83
C GLU A 201 18.31 21.50 1.69
N LYS A 202 17.70 21.41 0.50
CA LYS A 202 17.99 22.29 -0.65
C LYS A 202 17.24 23.63 -0.59
N GLY A 203 16.44 23.86 0.45
CA GLY A 203 15.72 25.12 0.69
C GLY A 203 14.36 25.21 0.01
N TYR A 204 13.80 24.10 -0.48
CA TYR A 204 12.45 24.08 -1.03
C TYR A 204 11.39 23.87 0.04
N ASN A 205 10.20 24.45 -0.15
CA ASN A 205 9.02 24.01 0.59
C ASN A 205 8.51 22.70 -0.02
N VAL A 206 7.95 21.79 0.79
CA VAL A 206 7.40 20.52 0.29
C VAL A 206 5.96 20.34 0.79
N ILE A 207 5.07 19.87 -0.11
CA ILE A 207 3.69 19.48 0.23
C ILE A 207 3.49 18.01 -0.17
N PRO A 208 3.73 17.05 0.74
CA PRO A 208 3.58 15.63 0.45
C PRO A 208 2.15 15.15 0.69
N VAL A 209 1.40 14.96 -0.40
CA VAL A 209 0.00 14.52 -0.38
C VAL A 209 -0.06 13.02 -0.62
N PHE A 210 -0.53 12.25 0.37
CA PHE A 210 -0.87 10.85 0.13
C PHE A 210 -2.28 10.75 -0.42
N CYS A 211 -2.49 9.81 -1.34
CA CYS A 211 -3.81 9.46 -1.81
C CYS A 211 -3.92 8.00 -2.25
N TYR A 212 -5.15 7.49 -2.28
CA TYR A 212 -5.43 6.20 -2.86
C TYR A 212 -5.54 6.35 -4.38
N SER A 213 -4.66 5.65 -5.12
CA SER A 213 -4.42 5.88 -6.55
C SER A 213 -5.60 5.55 -7.48
N LEU A 214 -6.68 4.94 -6.96
CA LEU A 214 -7.82 4.52 -7.75
C LEU A 214 -9.11 5.07 -7.14
N LYS A 215 -9.95 5.68 -7.97
CA LYS A 215 -11.32 6.00 -7.57
C LYS A 215 -12.10 4.71 -7.33
N ASP A 216 -12.70 4.61 -6.14
CA ASP A 216 -13.57 3.52 -5.72
C ASP A 216 -14.75 4.10 -4.94
N ASN A 217 -15.90 4.14 -5.60
CA ASN A 217 -17.14 4.68 -5.04
C ASN A 217 -17.62 3.87 -3.82
N LYS A 218 -17.28 2.58 -3.70
CA LYS A 218 -17.68 1.77 -2.54
C LYS A 218 -16.84 2.10 -1.30
N LEU A 219 -15.58 2.43 -1.51
CA LEU A 219 -14.66 2.84 -0.45
C LEU A 219 -14.77 4.35 -0.14
N GLY A 220 -15.38 5.12 -1.04
CA GLY A 220 -15.50 6.57 -0.94
C GLY A 220 -14.18 7.29 -1.26
N THR A 221 -13.31 6.68 -2.06
CA THR A 221 -12.05 7.31 -2.47
C THR A 221 -12.28 8.28 -3.63
N ARG A 222 -11.55 9.39 -3.60
CA ARG A 222 -11.65 10.44 -4.62
C ARG A 222 -10.71 10.19 -5.79
N ASP A 223 -10.97 10.89 -6.88
CA ASP A 223 -10.08 10.89 -8.03
C ASP A 223 -8.79 11.66 -7.70
N ALA A 224 -7.64 11.18 -8.17
CA ALA A 224 -6.38 11.87 -7.91
C ALA A 224 -6.33 13.27 -8.56
N GLY A 225 -7.13 13.54 -9.59
CA GLY A 225 -7.33 14.88 -10.14
C GLY A 225 -8.06 15.84 -9.21
N ASP A 226 -9.00 15.35 -8.40
CA ASP A 226 -9.69 16.17 -7.38
C ASP A 226 -8.75 16.47 -6.21
N ILE A 227 -7.90 15.51 -5.83
CA ILE A 227 -6.86 15.70 -4.82
C ILE A 227 -5.84 16.75 -5.28
N VAL A 228 -5.41 16.71 -6.54
CA VAL A 228 -4.52 17.74 -7.10
C VAL A 228 -5.14 19.13 -6.97
N LYS A 229 -6.44 19.27 -7.26
CA LYS A 229 -7.15 20.56 -7.13
C LYS A 229 -7.17 21.04 -5.68
N ASP A 230 -7.51 20.18 -4.74
CA ASP A 230 -7.72 20.58 -3.34
C ASP A 230 -6.42 20.84 -2.57
N TYR A 231 -5.32 20.17 -2.94
CA TYR A 231 -4.06 20.23 -2.19
C TYR A 231 -2.96 21.04 -2.88
N PHE A 232 -3.11 21.40 -4.16
CA PHE A 232 -2.11 22.18 -4.89
C PHE A 232 -2.62 23.51 -5.46
N PHE A 233 -3.88 23.85 -5.19
CA PHE A 233 -4.42 25.18 -5.47
C PHE A 233 -4.93 25.83 -4.17
N ASP A 234 -4.87 27.15 -4.11
CA ASP A 234 -5.49 27.93 -3.03
C ASP A 234 -7.00 28.13 -3.26
N LYS A 235 -7.64 28.88 -2.36
CA LYS A 235 -9.09 29.12 -2.37
C LYS A 235 -9.51 30.00 -3.56
N GLU A 236 -8.56 30.77 -4.10
CA GLU A 236 -8.69 31.65 -5.26
C GLU A 236 -8.41 30.89 -6.58
N GLY A 237 -8.07 29.60 -6.50
CA GLY A 237 -7.77 28.75 -7.64
C GLY A 237 -6.40 28.99 -8.26
N GLN A 238 -5.49 29.67 -7.55
CA GLN A 238 -4.11 29.84 -7.96
C GLN A 238 -3.28 28.64 -7.52
N LEU A 239 -2.34 28.23 -8.36
CA LEU A 239 -1.45 27.14 -8.06
C LEU A 239 -0.46 27.56 -6.97
N ILE A 240 -0.28 26.71 -5.96
CA ILE A 240 0.61 26.98 -4.81
C ILE A 240 1.91 26.17 -4.82
N ILE A 241 2.17 25.45 -5.92
CA ILE A 241 3.38 24.66 -6.16
C ILE A 241 4.07 25.14 -7.43
N ASP A 242 5.39 24.98 -7.50
CA ASP A 242 6.26 25.34 -8.63
C ASP A 242 6.76 24.09 -9.37
N GLY A 243 6.52 22.90 -8.83
CA GLY A 243 6.88 21.62 -9.43
C GLY A 243 6.13 20.48 -8.75
N LEU A 244 5.90 19.40 -9.49
CA LEU A 244 5.18 18.22 -9.00
C LEU A 244 6.05 16.97 -9.12
N ILE A 245 6.27 16.25 -8.02
CA ILE A 245 6.85 14.91 -8.03
C ILE A 245 5.72 13.90 -7.84
N LYS A 246 5.43 13.13 -8.88
CA LYS A 246 4.42 12.08 -8.86
C LYS A 246 5.09 10.74 -8.57
N MET A 247 4.82 10.18 -7.39
CA MET A 247 5.38 8.89 -6.97
C MET A 247 4.47 7.70 -7.25
N THR A 248 3.24 7.94 -7.69
CA THR A 248 2.28 6.88 -7.98
C THR A 248 2.41 6.38 -9.42
N SER A 249 2.33 5.07 -9.62
CA SER A 249 2.45 4.42 -10.95
C SER A 249 1.25 4.64 -11.86
N PHE A 250 0.08 4.96 -11.29
CA PHE A 250 -1.15 5.19 -12.05
C PHE A 250 -1.26 6.64 -12.51
N PHE A 251 -1.94 6.90 -13.62
CA PHE A 251 -2.22 8.25 -14.06
C PHE A 251 -3.12 8.97 -13.05
N LEU A 252 -3.07 10.30 -13.04
CA LEU A 252 -3.82 11.14 -12.10
C LEU A 252 -5.35 10.95 -12.16
N MET A 253 -5.90 10.24 -13.16
CA MET A 253 -7.33 9.99 -13.33
C MET A 253 -7.64 8.52 -13.70
N SER A 254 -6.92 7.55 -13.11
CA SER A 254 -7.17 6.12 -13.37
C SER A 254 -8.33 5.57 -12.52
N ARG A 255 -9.30 4.88 -13.15
CA ARG A 255 -10.44 4.21 -12.48
C ARG A 255 -10.17 2.70 -12.28
N SER A 256 -10.74 2.13 -11.21
CA SER A 256 -10.52 0.74 -10.76
C SER A 256 -11.20 -0.35 -11.60
N LYS A 257 -12.11 -0.01 -12.53
CA LYS A 257 -12.75 -0.98 -13.44
C LYS A 257 -12.28 -0.76 -14.88
N SER A 258 -11.51 -1.71 -15.38
CA SER A 258 -11.14 -1.86 -16.78
C SER A 258 -12.28 -2.53 -17.56
N SER A 259 -13.06 -1.74 -18.28
CA SER A 259 -13.80 -2.16 -19.49
C SER A 259 -14.18 -0.99 -20.37
N ASP A 260 -14.00 0.24 -19.92
CA ASP A 260 -14.25 1.40 -20.77
C ASP A 260 -12.94 1.70 -21.52
N TYR A 261 -13.00 1.46 -22.83
CA TYR A 261 -12.11 2.08 -23.80
C TYR A 261 -11.76 3.50 -23.34
N ILE A 262 -10.49 3.87 -23.51
CA ILE A 262 -9.98 5.23 -23.34
C ILE A 262 -10.90 6.17 -24.16
N GLY A 263 -11.92 6.73 -23.50
CA GLY A 263 -12.82 7.67 -24.12
C GLY A 263 -12.13 9.03 -24.20
N GLU A 264 -12.23 9.69 -25.35
CA GLU A 264 -11.61 11.00 -25.61
C GLU A 264 -11.90 12.03 -24.50
N GLU A 265 -13.06 11.97 -23.85
CA GLU A 265 -13.45 12.88 -22.75
C GLU A 265 -12.53 12.76 -21.51
N VAL A 266 -12.14 11.54 -21.13
CA VAL A 266 -11.27 11.31 -19.96
C VAL A 266 -9.86 11.79 -20.25
N ASP A 267 -9.42 11.73 -21.51
CA ASP A 267 -8.13 12.28 -21.92
C ASP A 267 -8.15 13.80 -22.02
N LEU A 268 -9.27 14.41 -22.43
CA LEU A 268 -9.46 15.87 -22.42
C LEU A 268 -9.42 16.45 -21.00
N GLU A 269 -10.08 15.83 -20.02
CA GLU A 269 -10.00 16.28 -18.62
C GLU A 269 -8.58 16.15 -18.04
N LYS A 270 -7.87 15.04 -18.33
CA LYS A 270 -6.46 14.87 -17.92
C LYS A 270 -5.56 15.93 -18.51
N VAL A 271 -5.67 16.17 -19.82
CA VAL A 271 -4.90 17.19 -20.53
C VAL A 271 -5.21 18.58 -19.95
N ASN A 272 -6.47 18.86 -19.64
CA ASN A 272 -6.87 20.12 -19.00
C ASN A 272 -6.32 20.27 -17.59
N LEU A 273 -6.25 19.21 -16.78
CA LEU A 273 -5.63 19.25 -15.46
C LEU A 273 -4.13 19.54 -15.54
N LEU A 274 -3.40 18.85 -16.42
CA LEU A 274 -1.97 19.10 -16.62
C LEU A 274 -1.70 20.51 -17.17
N LYS A 275 -2.54 20.99 -18.09
CA LYS A 275 -2.49 22.38 -18.57
C LYS A 275 -2.74 23.40 -17.46
N LYS A 276 -3.64 23.11 -16.52
CA LYS A 276 -3.90 23.97 -15.35
C LYS A 276 -2.74 23.94 -14.35
N LEU A 277 -2.09 22.79 -14.18
CA LEU A 277 -0.89 22.68 -13.35
C LEU A 277 0.25 23.52 -13.93
N ASN A 278 0.49 23.50 -15.25
CA ASN A 278 1.50 24.33 -15.92
C ASN A 278 2.88 24.42 -15.22
N VAL A 279 3.27 23.37 -14.52
CA VAL A 279 4.56 23.24 -13.82
C VAL A 279 5.28 21.97 -14.26
N PRO A 280 6.61 21.90 -14.12
CA PRO A 280 7.35 20.68 -14.36
C PRO A 280 6.81 19.50 -13.53
N VAL A 281 6.49 18.40 -14.20
CA VAL A 281 6.04 17.15 -13.57
C VAL A 281 7.15 16.11 -13.69
N PHE A 282 7.68 15.70 -12.54
CA PHE A 282 8.67 14.65 -12.43
C PHE A 282 7.98 13.36 -12.00
N GLN A 283 8.17 12.28 -12.75
CA GLN A 283 7.75 10.94 -12.37
C GLN A 283 9.03 10.12 -12.18
N PRO A 284 9.59 10.06 -10.97
CA PRO A 284 10.78 9.27 -10.76
C PRO A 284 10.45 7.79 -10.94
N VAL A 285 11.41 7.05 -11.48
CA VAL A 285 11.30 5.60 -11.66
C VAL A 285 11.91 4.96 -10.43
N PHE A 286 11.08 4.23 -9.68
CA PHE A 286 11.54 3.43 -8.54
C PHE A 286 11.36 1.99 -8.91
N ASP A 287 12.47 1.27 -8.95
CA ASP A 287 12.45 -0.17 -9.00
C ASP A 287 12.27 -0.71 -7.59
N THR A 288 11.07 -1.22 -7.29
CA THR A 288 10.82 -1.96 -6.06
C THR A 288 11.12 -3.46 -6.21
N TRP A 289 11.41 -3.91 -7.45
CA TRP A 289 11.53 -5.28 -7.95
C TRP A 289 12.96 -5.84 -7.93
N ILE A 290 13.98 -4.99 -7.92
CA ILE A 290 15.37 -5.43 -8.01
C ILE A 290 16.11 -5.25 -6.67
N GLU A 291 16.71 -6.32 -6.16
CA GLU A 291 17.80 -6.21 -5.18
C GLU A 291 19.08 -5.78 -5.90
N ASN A 292 19.90 -4.96 -5.25
CA ASN A 292 21.08 -4.34 -5.86
C ASN A 292 20.74 -3.48 -7.10
N VAL A 293 19.63 -2.72 -7.07
CA VAL A 293 19.25 -1.74 -8.12
C VAL A 293 20.46 -0.96 -8.60
N LYS A 294 21.28 -0.44 -7.67
CA LYS A 294 22.51 0.29 -8.02
C LYS A 294 23.49 -0.54 -8.86
N GLN A 295 23.77 -1.79 -8.48
CA GLN A 295 24.70 -2.63 -9.24
C GLN A 295 24.12 -3.05 -10.59
N ASN A 296 22.83 -3.36 -10.64
CA ASN A 296 22.17 -3.78 -11.87
C ASN A 296 22.02 -2.61 -12.85
N TRP A 297 21.65 -1.41 -12.37
CA TRP A 297 21.61 -0.19 -13.18
C TRP A 297 23.02 0.23 -13.64
N SER A 298 24.03 0.16 -12.77
CA SER A 298 25.42 0.48 -13.15
C SER A 298 26.00 -0.43 -14.23
N LYS A 299 25.42 -1.63 -14.41
CA LYS A 299 25.82 -2.61 -15.42
C LYS A 299 24.99 -2.54 -16.70
N SER A 300 23.91 -1.75 -16.71
CA SER A 300 23.05 -1.58 -17.87
C SER A 300 23.69 -0.61 -18.88
N PRO A 301 23.80 -0.97 -20.18
CA PRO A 301 24.57 -0.21 -21.17
C PRO A 301 23.97 1.15 -21.62
N GLY A 302 23.20 1.84 -20.79
CA GLY A 302 22.52 3.09 -21.17
C GLY A 302 22.42 4.18 -20.08
N GLU A 303 22.86 3.93 -18.86
CA GLU A 303 22.54 4.80 -17.73
C GLU A 303 23.82 5.28 -17.01
N LYS A 304 24.20 6.55 -17.22
CA LYS A 304 25.18 7.21 -16.36
C LYS A 304 24.50 7.51 -15.02
N ILE A 305 24.97 6.86 -13.96
CA ILE A 305 24.63 7.24 -12.59
C ILE A 305 25.25 8.63 -12.35
N ILE A 306 24.41 9.62 -12.08
CA ILE A 306 24.87 10.92 -11.56
C ILE A 306 24.98 10.73 -10.05
N GLU A 307 26.22 10.76 -9.54
CA GLU A 307 26.52 10.73 -8.10
C GLU A 307 26.24 12.07 -7.41
#